data_AF-A0A5S4UCN4-F1
#
_entry.id   AF-A0A5S4UCN4-F1
#
_cell.length_a   1.000
_cell.length_b   1.000
_cell.length_c   1.000
_cell.angle_alpha   90.00
_cell.angle_beta   90.00
_cell.angle_gamma   90.00
#
_symmetry.space_group_name_H-M   'P 1'
#
loop_
_entity.id
_entity.type
_entity.pdbx_description
1 polymer ?
#
loop_
_entity_poly.entity_id
_entity_poly.type
_entity_poly.pdbx_seq_one_letter_code
_entity_poly.pdbx_strand_id
1 'polypeptide(L)'
;MDDYIYRIDTAVKLKKIQDSLFRAKRWENRNGIDYPHKLLKDRYAELAPAEGVYLMCFYSSQQKAEISLKNDFSYFGDCQISRCRKKAVLDAGFSESWDDGFPVGEAYLFWCQEVLNQSNTKFSSTGISLEHIETMRQGEWISLIDYLKNNSPSVNTTLESFSPPKDISGIQSKKAWWKFWS
;
A
#
# COMPACT_ATOMS: atom_id res chain seq x y z
N MET A 1 7.21 21.32 -4.79
CA MET A 1 6.25 20.87 -5.81
C MET A 1 5.23 20.01 -5.10
N ASP A 2 3.96 20.41 -5.11
CA ASP A 2 2.88 19.71 -4.42
C ASP A 2 2.36 18.56 -5.29
N ASP A 3 3.17 17.54 -5.53
CA ASP A 3 2.75 16.46 -6.41
C ASP A 3 1.82 15.51 -5.66
N TYR A 4 0.68 15.18 -6.26
CA TYR A 4 -0.14 14.06 -5.80
C TYR A 4 0.55 12.75 -6.15
N ILE A 5 0.49 11.81 -5.21
CA ILE A 5 0.91 10.42 -5.39
C ILE A 5 -0.31 9.52 -5.17
N TYR A 6 -0.34 8.39 -5.87
CA TYR A 6 -1.56 7.61 -6.05
C TYR A 6 -1.36 6.18 -5.58
N ARG A 7 -2.40 5.55 -5.07
CA ARG A 7 -2.35 4.14 -4.64
C ARG A 7 -3.69 3.48 -4.92
N ILE A 8 -3.69 2.15 -4.95
CA ILE A 8 -4.92 1.37 -5.07
C ILE A 8 -5.22 0.76 -3.71
N ASP A 9 -6.39 1.05 -3.18
CA ASP A 9 -6.86 0.53 -1.90
C ASP A 9 -8.07 -0.38 -2.10
N THR A 10 -8.08 -1.50 -1.39
CA THR A 10 -9.25 -2.38 -1.37
C THR A 10 -10.19 -1.95 -0.26
N ALA A 11 -11.49 -2.02 -0.49
CA ALA A 11 -12.50 -1.67 0.52
C ALA A 11 -12.31 -2.45 1.83
N VAL A 12 -11.90 -3.73 1.74
CA VAL A 12 -11.60 -4.58 2.90
C VAL A 12 -10.47 -4.00 3.76
N LYS A 13 -9.42 -3.43 3.16
CA LYS A 13 -8.31 -2.83 3.91
C LYS A 13 -8.67 -1.47 4.47
N LEU A 14 -9.36 -0.64 3.68
CA LEU A 14 -9.83 0.67 4.12
C LEU A 14 -10.70 0.56 5.38
N LYS A 15 -11.58 -0.44 5.46
CA LYS A 15 -12.40 -0.74 6.64
C LYS A 15 -11.60 -1.10 7.91
N LYS A 16 -10.34 -1.51 7.79
CA LYS A 16 -9.48 -1.86 8.94
C LYS A 16 -8.86 -0.64 9.60
N ILE A 17 -8.93 0.54 8.96
CA ILE A 17 -8.40 1.77 9.55
C ILE A 17 -9.42 2.28 10.56
N GLN A 18 -9.03 2.32 11.83
CA GLN A 18 -9.93 2.67 12.94
C GLN A 18 -9.54 3.96 13.67
N ASP A 19 -8.36 4.50 13.42
CA ASP A 19 -7.72 5.51 14.28
C ASP A 19 -7.13 6.69 13.50
N SER A 20 -7.88 7.18 12.50
CA SER A 20 -7.60 8.41 11.71
C SER A 20 -6.21 8.50 11.08
N LEU A 21 -5.46 7.40 11.04
CA LEU A 21 -4.10 7.34 10.53
C LEU A 21 -3.92 6.20 9.52
N PHE A 22 -3.36 6.55 8.37
CA PHE A 22 -2.92 5.60 7.34
C PHE A 22 -1.47 5.20 7.61
N ARG A 23 -1.22 3.92 7.89
CA ARG A 23 0.09 3.42 8.33
C ARG A 23 0.78 2.52 7.33
N ALA A 24 2.11 2.54 7.37
CA ALA A 24 2.95 1.65 6.59
C ALA A 24 2.92 0.25 7.21
N LYS A 25 2.96 -0.79 6.37
CA LYS A 25 3.01 -2.17 6.83
C LYS A 25 4.46 -2.56 7.06
N ARG A 26 4.69 -3.35 8.11
CA ARG A 26 6.01 -3.87 8.45
C ARG A 26 6.55 -4.71 7.30
N TRP A 27 7.80 -4.46 6.94
CA TRP A 27 8.54 -5.35 6.07
C TRP A 27 9.02 -6.54 6.89
N GLU A 28 8.47 -7.70 6.58
CA GLU A 28 8.90 -8.97 7.16
C GLU A 28 9.65 -9.72 6.06
N ASN A 29 10.97 -9.85 6.18
CA ASN A 29 11.78 -10.65 5.27
C ASN A 29 11.45 -12.15 5.44
N ARG A 30 10.27 -12.56 4.95
CA ARG A 30 9.79 -13.94 5.02
C ARG A 30 10.45 -14.72 3.88
N ASN A 31 11.38 -15.61 4.25
CA ASN A 31 11.87 -16.71 3.42
C ASN A 31 12.65 -16.34 2.16
N GLY A 32 13.55 -15.35 2.20
CA GLY A 32 14.50 -15.12 1.09
C GLY A 32 13.82 -14.75 -0.23
N ILE A 33 12.61 -14.20 -0.19
CA ILE A 33 11.97 -13.58 -1.35
C ILE A 33 12.70 -12.24 -1.57
N ASP A 34 13.79 -12.35 -2.31
CA ASP A 34 14.83 -11.35 -2.55
C ASP A 34 14.42 -10.19 -3.46
N TYR A 35 13.15 -10.10 -3.84
CA TYR A 35 12.74 -9.25 -4.95
C TYR A 35 11.52 -8.40 -4.62
N PRO A 36 11.52 -7.08 -4.90
CA PRO A 36 12.58 -6.28 -5.54
C PRO A 36 13.16 -5.16 -4.67
N HIS A 37 12.89 -5.14 -3.36
CA HIS A 37 13.36 -4.03 -2.53
C HIS A 37 14.79 -4.19 -2.06
N LYS A 38 15.75 -4.01 -2.96
CA LYS A 38 17.17 -3.91 -2.62
C LYS A 38 17.37 -2.87 -1.51
N LEU A 39 16.73 -1.71 -1.61
CA LEU A 39 16.81 -0.69 -0.58
C LEU A 39 16.34 -1.21 0.79
N LEU A 40 15.16 -1.85 0.85
CA LEU A 40 14.64 -2.35 2.13
C LEU A 40 15.46 -3.52 2.66
N LYS A 41 16.05 -4.34 1.78
CA LYS A 41 16.96 -5.42 2.14
C LYS A 41 18.22 -4.88 2.78
N ASP A 42 18.83 -3.87 2.16
CA ASP A 42 20.02 -3.21 2.69
C ASP A 42 19.70 -2.59 4.06
N ARG A 43 18.57 -1.88 4.18
CA ARG A 43 18.11 -1.32 5.45
C ARG A 43 17.86 -2.37 6.52
N TYR A 44 17.24 -3.48 6.17
CA TYR A 44 16.95 -4.55 7.12
C TYR A 44 18.20 -5.27 7.61
N ALA A 45 19.21 -5.43 6.74
CA ALA A 45 20.51 -6.00 7.12
C ALA A 45 21.26 -5.11 8.13
N GLU A 46 20.96 -3.81 8.15
CA GLU A 46 21.51 -2.83 9.08
C GLU A 46 20.70 -2.69 10.38
N LEU A 47 19.51 -3.31 10.50
CA LEU A 47 18.64 -3.14 11.67
C LEU A 47 19.22 -3.76 12.94
N ALA A 48 19.07 -3.06 14.06
CA ALA A 48 19.23 -3.68 15.35
C ALA A 48 18.09 -4.72 15.60
N PRO A 49 18.31 -5.74 16.45
CA PRO A 49 17.31 -6.79 16.70
C PRO A 49 15.94 -6.28 17.20
N ALA A 50 15.92 -5.09 17.81
CA ALA A 50 14.71 -4.47 18.35
C ALA A 50 14.09 -3.43 17.40
N GLU A 51 14.48 -3.39 16.13
CA GLU A 51 13.97 -2.43 15.15
C GLU A 51 13.19 -3.11 14.02
N GLY A 52 12.33 -2.33 13.37
CA GLY A 52 11.56 -2.73 12.21
C GLY A 52 11.59 -1.66 11.14
N VAL A 53 11.56 -2.09 9.88
CA VAL A 53 11.34 -1.23 8.72
C VAL A 53 9.90 -1.41 8.25
N TYR A 54 9.25 -0.30 7.92
CA TYR A 54 7.88 -0.24 7.46
C TYR A 54 7.84 0.47 6.11
N LEU A 55 6.95 0.04 5.23
CA LEU A 55 6.78 0.68 3.94
C LEU A 55 5.33 0.86 3.49
N MET A 56 5.18 1.78 2.55
CA MET A 56 4.02 1.93 1.68
C MET A 56 4.46 2.43 0.30
N CYS A 57 3.79 1.96 -0.74
CA CYS A 57 4.10 2.31 -2.12
C CYS A 57 2.99 3.19 -2.72
N PHE A 58 3.39 4.13 -3.57
CA PHE A 58 2.47 4.94 -4.36
C PHE A 58 2.97 5.07 -5.80
N TYR A 59 2.08 4.99 -6.77
CA TYR A 59 2.34 5.42 -8.14
C TYR A 59 2.60 6.92 -8.21
N SER A 60 3.51 7.30 -9.10
CA SER A 60 3.87 8.70 -9.33
C SER A 60 2.80 9.49 -10.10
N SER A 61 1.85 8.81 -10.75
CA SER A 61 0.77 9.46 -11.51
C SER A 61 -0.54 8.67 -11.48
N GLN A 62 -1.64 9.39 -11.70
CA GLN A 62 -2.98 8.80 -11.76
C GLN A 62 -3.09 7.73 -12.85
N GLN A 63 -2.57 8.01 -14.05
CA GLN A 63 -2.61 7.09 -15.19
C GLN A 63 -1.98 5.73 -14.84
N LYS A 64 -0.89 5.72 -14.07
CA LYS A 64 -0.23 4.47 -13.64
C LYS A 64 -1.10 3.68 -12.66
N ALA A 65 -1.72 4.38 -11.72
CA ALA A 65 -2.68 3.78 -10.80
C ALA A 65 -3.91 3.21 -11.55
N GLU A 66 -4.42 3.90 -12.57
CA GLU A 66 -5.54 3.41 -13.40
C GLU A 66 -5.16 2.16 -14.20
N ILE A 67 -3.98 2.15 -14.81
CA ILE A 67 -3.46 0.98 -15.52
C ILE A 67 -3.33 -0.21 -14.57
N SER A 68 -2.75 0.00 -13.38
CA SER A 68 -2.59 -1.08 -12.41
C SER A 68 -3.94 -1.52 -11.82
N LEU A 69 -4.89 -0.61 -11.61
CA LEU A 69 -6.25 -0.96 -11.18
C LEU A 69 -6.90 -1.94 -12.17
N LYS A 70 -6.78 -1.65 -13.46
CA LYS A 70 -7.34 -2.47 -14.55
C LYS A 70 -6.63 -3.81 -14.74
N ASN A 71 -5.32 -3.86 -14.53
CA ASN A 71 -4.51 -5.02 -14.93
C ASN A 71 -4.10 -5.91 -13.74
N ASP A 72 -3.71 -5.29 -12.62
CA ASP A 72 -3.17 -6.00 -11.46
C ASP A 72 -4.20 -6.22 -10.36
N PHE A 73 -5.16 -5.31 -10.25
CA PHE A 73 -6.21 -5.35 -9.23
C PHE A 73 -7.58 -5.81 -9.76
N SER A 74 -7.68 -6.20 -11.03
CA SER A 74 -8.93 -6.62 -11.68
C SER A 74 -9.64 -7.81 -11.01
N TYR A 75 -8.87 -8.67 -10.32
CA TYR A 75 -9.40 -9.82 -9.60
C TYR A 75 -9.74 -9.53 -8.13
N PHE A 76 -9.32 -8.38 -7.62
CA PHE A 76 -9.77 -7.93 -6.31
C PHE A 76 -11.16 -7.34 -6.48
N GLY A 77 -11.99 -7.46 -5.45
CA GLY A 77 -13.35 -6.89 -5.48
C GLY A 77 -13.33 -5.36 -5.50
N ASP A 78 -14.11 -4.73 -4.63
CA ASP A 78 -14.17 -3.28 -4.58
C ASP A 78 -12.79 -2.64 -4.25
N CYS A 79 -12.21 -1.97 -5.26
CA CYS A 79 -10.94 -1.28 -5.21
C CYS A 79 -11.11 0.17 -5.66
N GLN A 80 -10.46 1.09 -4.97
CA GLN A 80 -10.50 2.51 -5.24
C GLN A 80 -9.09 3.06 -5.42
N ILE A 81 -8.95 4.10 -6.24
CA ILE A 81 -7.70 4.86 -6.31
C ILE A 81 -7.75 5.94 -5.23
N SER A 82 -6.79 5.92 -4.32
CA SER A 82 -6.58 6.98 -3.35
C SER A 82 -5.37 7.83 -3.74
N ARG A 83 -5.35 9.08 -3.27
CA ARG A 83 -4.21 9.98 -3.43
C ARG A 83 -3.97 10.82 -2.19
N CYS A 84 -2.73 11.28 -2.03
CA CYS A 84 -2.37 12.33 -1.09
C CYS A 84 -1.24 13.18 -1.68
N ARG A 85 -0.98 14.34 -1.08
CA ARG A 85 0.21 15.14 -1.44
C ARG A 85 1.45 14.43 -0.92
N LYS A 86 2.48 14.33 -1.77
CA LYS A 86 3.78 13.76 -1.38
C LYS A 86 4.34 14.39 -0.11
N LYS A 87 4.20 15.72 0.02
CA LYS A 87 4.59 16.48 1.21
C LYS A 87 3.96 15.95 2.50
N ALA A 88 2.70 15.54 2.50
CA ALA A 88 2.04 15.00 3.69
C ALA A 88 2.68 13.68 4.17
N VAL A 89 3.25 12.89 3.26
CA VAL A 89 3.97 11.66 3.60
C VAL A 89 5.34 11.96 4.18
N LEU A 90 6.06 12.91 3.60
CA LEU A 90 7.35 13.37 4.12
C LEU A 90 7.21 14.05 5.49
N ASP A 91 6.23 14.93 5.66
CA ASP A 91 5.95 15.63 6.92
C ASP A 91 5.49 14.65 8.03
N ALA A 92 4.90 13.50 7.66
CA ALA A 92 4.59 12.42 8.59
C ALA A 92 5.84 11.67 9.10
N GLY A 93 7.03 11.89 8.51
CA GLY A 93 8.29 11.28 8.95
C GLY A 93 8.77 10.09 8.11
N PHE A 94 8.18 9.86 6.93
CA PHE A 94 8.67 8.84 6.01
C PHE A 94 9.83 9.35 5.15
N SER A 95 10.78 8.47 4.87
CA SER A 95 11.81 8.66 3.85
C SER A 95 11.26 8.27 2.48
N GLU A 96 11.64 9.01 1.44
CA GLU A 96 11.28 8.75 0.04
C GLU A 96 12.41 8.05 -0.70
N SER A 97 12.05 7.08 -1.53
CA SER A 97 12.88 6.57 -2.62
C SER A 97 12.02 6.21 -3.82
N TRP A 98 12.66 5.97 -4.97
CA TRP A 98 12.00 5.20 -6.02
C TRP A 98 11.79 3.76 -5.55
N ASP A 99 10.67 3.18 -5.93
CA ASP A 99 10.43 1.75 -5.75
C ASP A 99 11.25 1.00 -6.81
N ASP A 100 12.30 0.34 -6.36
CA ASP A 100 13.23 -0.48 -7.15
C ASP A 100 12.58 -1.74 -7.74
N GLY A 101 11.33 -2.02 -7.39
CA GLY A 101 10.45 -2.95 -8.09
C GLY A 101 9.86 -2.44 -9.40
N PHE A 102 10.02 -1.16 -9.69
CA PHE A 102 9.49 -0.51 -10.88
C PHE A 102 10.59 0.30 -11.59
N PRO A 103 10.41 0.59 -12.89
CA PRO A 103 11.21 1.62 -13.55
C PRO A 103 11.17 2.94 -12.77
N VAL A 104 12.30 3.65 -12.75
CA VAL A 104 12.40 4.98 -12.13
C VAL A 104 11.33 5.89 -12.71
N GLY A 105 10.63 6.64 -11.85
CA GLY A 105 9.53 7.51 -12.25
C GLY A 105 8.15 6.84 -12.26
N GLU A 106 8.04 5.54 -12.00
CA GLU A 106 6.74 4.84 -12.00
C GLU A 106 6.08 4.82 -10.63
N ALA A 107 6.85 4.49 -9.58
CA ALA A 107 6.34 4.34 -8.23
C ALA A 107 7.37 4.81 -7.19
N TYR A 108 6.88 5.47 -6.17
CA TYR A 108 7.60 5.83 -4.97
C TYR A 108 7.45 4.74 -3.92
N LEU A 109 8.53 4.50 -3.18
CA LEU A 109 8.57 3.74 -1.95
C LEU A 109 8.78 4.72 -0.80
N PHE A 110 7.81 4.78 0.12
CA PHE A 110 7.96 5.52 1.36
C PHE A 110 8.18 4.55 2.50
N TRP A 111 9.17 4.82 3.33
CA TRP A 111 9.57 3.90 4.38
C TRP A 111 10.06 4.63 5.64
N CYS A 112 9.98 3.95 6.78
CA CYS A 112 10.51 4.43 8.04
C CYS A 112 11.08 3.27 8.85
N GLN A 113 11.94 3.60 9.80
CA GLN A 113 12.51 2.67 10.77
C GLN A 113 11.99 3.05 12.16
N GLU A 114 11.55 2.07 12.93
CA GLU A 114 11.08 2.27 14.29
C GLU A 114 11.60 1.20 15.23
N VAL A 115 11.75 1.56 16.52
CA VAL A 115 11.94 0.58 17.60
C VAL A 115 10.62 -0.18 17.79
N LEU A 116 10.73 -1.51 17.83
CA LEU A 116 9.60 -2.41 17.99
C LEU A 116 9.00 -2.31 19.40
N ASN A 117 7.68 -2.24 19.44
CA ASN A 117 6.86 -2.27 20.64
C ASN A 117 5.57 -3.07 20.38
N GLN A 118 4.70 -3.17 21.38
CA GLN A 118 3.47 -3.98 21.28
C GLN A 118 2.48 -3.42 20.25
N SER A 119 2.49 -2.11 20.00
CA SER A 119 1.55 -1.44 19.09
C SER A 119 1.99 -1.44 17.62
N ASN A 120 3.28 -1.57 17.32
CA ASN A 120 3.79 -1.48 15.94
C ASN A 120 4.25 -2.82 15.35
N THR A 121 3.78 -3.95 15.89
CA THR A 121 4.20 -5.28 15.42
C THR A 121 3.92 -5.56 13.95
N LYS A 122 2.85 -4.96 13.39
CA LYS A 122 2.40 -5.15 11.99
C LYS A 122 2.40 -3.86 11.15
N PHE A 123 2.14 -2.73 11.77
CA PHE A 123 2.05 -1.43 11.13
C PHE A 123 2.91 -0.42 11.89
N SER A 124 3.41 0.60 11.20
CA SER A 124 4.23 1.65 11.82
C SER A 124 3.43 2.43 12.85
N SER A 125 4.07 2.94 13.90
CA SER A 125 3.47 3.95 14.77
C SER A 125 3.23 5.24 13.98
N THR A 126 4.19 5.56 13.11
CA THR A 126 4.15 6.65 12.13
C THR A 126 3.02 6.45 11.13
N GLY A 127 2.29 7.51 10.79
CA GLY A 127 1.19 7.42 9.82
C GLY A 127 0.78 8.78 9.26
N ILE A 128 0.12 8.74 8.11
CA ILE A 128 -0.42 9.92 7.44
C ILE A 128 -1.83 10.16 7.99
N SER A 129 -2.16 11.39 8.41
CA SER A 129 -3.55 11.74 8.76
C SER A 129 -4.49 11.46 7.59
N LEU A 130 -5.63 10.81 7.85
CA LEU A 130 -6.64 10.55 6.81
C LEU A 130 -7.22 11.84 6.23
N GLU A 131 -7.09 12.97 6.91
CA GLU A 131 -7.50 14.29 6.40
C GLU A 131 -6.69 14.70 5.16
N HIS A 132 -5.50 14.13 4.96
CA HIS A 132 -4.66 14.38 3.79
C HIS A 132 -4.92 13.42 2.63
N ILE A 133 -5.84 12.46 2.79
CA ILE A 133 -6.08 11.41 1.80
C ILE A 133 -7.46 11.60 1.18
N GLU A 134 -7.47 11.60 -0.15
CA GLU A 134 -8.67 11.60 -0.97
C GLU A 134 -8.79 10.24 -1.69
N THR A 135 -10.01 9.81 -1.98
CA THR A 135 -10.28 8.62 -2.78
C THR A 135 -11.21 8.96 -3.93
N MET A 136 -10.94 8.38 -5.09
CA MET A 136 -11.78 8.51 -6.26
C MET A 136 -13.05 7.71 -6.03
N ARG A 137 -14.22 8.32 -6.23
CA ARG A 137 -15.52 7.66 -6.22
C ARG A 137 -16.37 8.26 -7.33
N GLN A 138 -16.85 7.42 -8.25
CA GLN A 138 -17.71 7.85 -9.36
C GLN A 138 -17.12 9.03 -10.20
N GLY A 139 -15.79 9.09 -10.32
CA GLY A 139 -15.09 10.14 -11.08
C GLY A 139 -14.77 11.40 -10.28
N GLU A 140 -15.15 11.47 -9.00
CA GLU A 140 -14.87 12.60 -8.12
C GLU A 140 -13.90 12.21 -7.00
N TRP A 141 -13.02 13.14 -6.63
CA TRP A 141 -12.17 13.00 -5.46
C TRP A 141 -12.92 13.45 -4.22
N ILE A 142 -13.12 12.53 -3.27
CA ILE A 142 -13.74 12.82 -1.98
C ILE A 142 -12.79 12.52 -0.84
N SER A 143 -12.99 13.12 0.33
CA SER A 143 -12.21 12.78 1.53
C SER A 143 -12.32 11.28 1.83
N LEU A 144 -11.19 10.65 2.15
CA LEU A 144 -11.19 9.24 2.59
C LEU A 144 -11.99 9.07 3.88
N ILE A 145 -12.00 10.07 4.77
CA ILE A 145 -12.81 10.05 5.99
C ILE A 145 -14.30 9.94 5.65
N ASP A 146 -14.77 10.75 4.70
CA ASP A 146 -16.17 10.74 4.27
C ASP A 146 -16.51 9.45 3.52
N TYR A 147 -15.58 8.94 2.72
CA TYR A 147 -15.73 7.63 2.09
C TYR A 147 -15.93 6.53 3.14
N LEU A 148 -15.10 6.49 4.19
CA LEU A 148 -15.19 5.48 5.25
C LEU A 148 -16.48 5.59 6.07
N LYS A 149 -16.93 6.81 6.38
CA LYS A 149 -18.20 7.05 7.09
C LYS A 149 -19.41 6.62 6.26
N ASN A 150 -19.43 6.96 4.98
CA ASN A 150 -20.60 6.78 4.11
C ASN A 150 -20.65 5.41 3.42
N ASN A 151 -19.53 4.69 3.33
CA ASN A 151 -19.45 3.34 2.76
C ASN A 151 -19.30 2.27 3.84
N SER A 152 -20.19 2.30 4.83
CA SER A 152 -20.49 1.11 5.62
C SER A 152 -21.62 0.30 4.96
N PRO A 153 -21.36 -0.63 4.02
CA PRO A 153 -22.36 -1.62 3.64
C PRO A 153 -22.39 -2.75 4.67
N SER A 154 -23.61 -3.10 5.06
CA SER A 154 -24.04 -4.27 5.83
C SER A 154 -23.23 -5.53 5.52
N VAL A 155 -22.88 -6.25 6.58
CA VAL A 155 -22.37 -7.62 6.61
C VAL A 155 -23.15 -8.48 5.61
N ASN A 156 -22.63 -8.68 4.38
CA ASN A 156 -23.09 -9.71 3.43
C ASN A 156 -22.20 -9.78 2.17
N THR A 157 -20.89 -9.55 2.31
CA THR A 157 -19.96 -10.05 1.29
C THR A 157 -19.47 -11.41 1.76
N THR A 158 -20.21 -12.45 1.37
CA THR A 158 -19.80 -13.83 1.52
C THR A 158 -18.41 -13.96 0.91
N LEU A 159 -17.41 -14.27 1.74
CA LEU A 159 -16.15 -14.81 1.27
C LEU A 159 -16.48 -16.18 0.67
N GLU A 160 -16.73 -16.24 -0.63
CA GLU A 160 -16.70 -17.51 -1.32
C GLU A 160 -15.29 -18.08 -1.15
N SER A 161 -15.19 -19.14 -0.37
CA SER A 161 -13.99 -19.95 -0.27
C SER A 161 -13.69 -20.49 -1.66
N PHE A 162 -12.65 -20.02 -2.33
CA PHE A 162 -12.28 -20.65 -3.60
C PHE A 162 -10.77 -20.88 -3.78
N SER A 163 -10.52 -22.12 -4.17
CA SER A 163 -9.24 -22.71 -4.52
C SER A 163 -8.70 -22.12 -5.83
N PRO A 164 -7.38 -21.94 -5.96
CA PRO A 164 -6.79 -21.45 -7.21
C PRO A 164 -7.01 -22.46 -8.35
N PRO A 165 -7.23 -22.01 -9.60
CA PRO A 165 -7.29 -22.88 -10.74
C PRO A 165 -5.94 -23.59 -10.92
N LYS A 166 -5.99 -24.91 -11.12
CA LYS A 166 -4.85 -25.65 -11.70
C LYS A 166 -4.75 -25.25 -13.17
N ASP A 167 -3.51 -25.11 -13.63
CA ASP A 167 -3.08 -24.79 -14.99
C ASP A 167 -3.14 -23.32 -15.44
N ILE A 168 -2.07 -22.59 -15.09
CA ILE A 168 -1.43 -21.64 -16.01
C ILE A 168 0.09 -21.90 -16.00
N SER A 169 0.49 -23.07 -16.48
CA SER A 169 1.87 -23.31 -16.90
C SER A 169 2.05 -22.68 -18.29
N GLY A 170 2.65 -21.49 -18.38
CA GLY A 170 2.99 -20.95 -19.70
C GLY A 170 3.35 -19.48 -19.83
N ILE A 171 3.14 -18.65 -18.80
CA ILE A 171 3.66 -17.28 -18.79
C ILE A 171 4.30 -17.05 -17.43
N GLN A 172 5.63 -17.08 -17.37
CA GLN A 172 6.39 -16.54 -16.24
C GLN A 172 6.19 -15.02 -16.18
N SER A 173 4.97 -14.55 -15.91
CA SER A 173 4.78 -13.21 -15.40
C SER A 173 5.38 -13.28 -14.00
N LYS A 174 6.54 -12.65 -13.81
CA LYS A 174 7.08 -12.36 -12.47
C LYS A 174 5.90 -11.90 -11.62
N LYS A 175 5.48 -12.74 -10.66
CA LYS A 175 4.34 -12.41 -9.80
C LYS A 175 4.64 -11.04 -9.20
N ALA A 176 3.84 -10.04 -9.58
CA ALA A 176 3.93 -8.71 -9.02
C ALA A 176 3.81 -8.84 -7.50
N TRP A 177 4.91 -8.66 -6.79
CA TRP A 177 5.04 -8.81 -5.35
C TRP A 177 4.10 -7.86 -4.58
N TRP A 178 3.65 -6.77 -5.23
CA TRP A 178 2.60 -5.88 -4.70
C TRP A 178 1.20 -6.52 -4.70
N LYS A 179 0.98 -7.65 -5.38
CA LYS A 179 -0.29 -8.41 -5.33
C LYS A 179 -0.51 -9.10 -3.98
N PHE A 180 0.48 -9.12 -3.09
CA PHE A 180 0.42 -9.77 -1.77
C PHE A 180 0.17 -8.82 -0.60
N TRP A 181 -0.26 -7.59 -0.87
CA TRP A 181 -0.66 -6.68 0.20
C TRP A 181 -2.03 -7.02 0.81
N SER A 182 -2.66 -8.16 0.51
CA SER A 182 -3.92 -8.67 1.11
C SER A 182 -3.84 -8.90 2.61
#